data_AF-A0A920H5Y8-F1
#
_entry.id   AF-A0A920H5Y8-F1
#
_cell.length_a   1.000
_cell.length_b   1.000
_cell.length_c   1.000
_cell.angle_alpha   90.00
_cell.angle_beta   90.00
_cell.angle_gamma   90.00
#
_symmetry.space_group_name_H-M   'P 1'
#
loop_
_entity.id
_entity.type
_entity.pdbx_description
1 polymer ?
#
loop_
_entity_poly.entity_id
_entity_poly.type
_entity_poly.pdbx_seq_one_letter_code
_entity_poly.pdbx_strand_id
1 'polypeptide(L)' 'MVSKDNRVKKAVFPVAGLGTRFLPATKASPKEMLNVVDKPLIQYAAEEAVSAGIDTLIFVTGRNKVSIPNHFDRAYEVRE' A
#
# COMPACT_ATOMS: atom_id res chain seq x y z
N MET A 1 -6.19 27.41 -18.01
CA MET A 1 -7.21 26.63 -17.28
C MET A 1 -7.00 25.17 -17.64
N VAL A 2 -6.56 24.33 -16.70
CA VAL A 2 -6.52 22.87 -16.91
C VAL A 2 -7.97 22.37 -16.83
N SER A 3 -8.42 21.65 -17.86
CA SER A 3 -9.77 21.10 -17.98
C SER A 3 -10.15 20.30 -16.73
N LYS A 4 -11.39 20.49 -16.25
CA LYS A 4 -11.94 19.85 -15.03
C LYS A 4 -11.86 18.32 -15.07
N ASP A 5 -11.73 17.73 -16.26
CA ASP A 5 -11.63 16.29 -16.54
C ASP A 5 -10.23 15.69 -16.45
N ASN A 6 -9.17 16.50 -16.28
CA ASN A 6 -7.79 16.00 -16.23
C ASN A 6 -7.21 15.90 -14.80
N ARG A 7 -8.08 15.83 -13.78
CA ARG A 7 -7.63 15.65 -12.39
C ARG A 7 -7.05 14.24 -12.24
N VAL A 8 -5.88 14.13 -11.61
CA VAL A 8 -5.27 12.83 -11.29
C VAL A 8 -6.20 12.08 -10.34
N LYS A 9 -6.62 10.86 -10.75
CA LYS A 9 -7.55 10.01 -9.99
C LYS A 9 -6.97 8.67 -9.55
N LYS A 10 -5.81 8.30 -10.11
CA LYS A 10 -5.20 6.99 -9.92
C LYS A 10 -3.80 7.15 -9.36
N ALA A 11 -3.46 6.35 -8.35
CA ALA A 11 -2.10 6.25 -7.81
C ALA A 11 -1.58 4.82 -7.97
N VAL A 12 -0.32 4.68 -8.38
CA VAL A 12 0.35 3.39 -8.58
C VAL A 12 1.44 3.21 -7.53
N PHE A 13 1.38 2.11 -6.79
CA PHE A 13 2.31 1.74 -5.74
C PHE A 13 3.15 0.52 -6.17
N PRO A 14 4.41 0.71 -6.58
CA PRO A 14 5.31 -0.40 -6.88
C PRO A 14 5.82 -1.05 -5.59
N VAL A 15 5.24 -2.20 -5.22
CA VAL A 15 5.49 -2.91 -3.95
C VAL A 15 6.02 -4.35 -4.15
N ALA A 16 6.59 -4.63 -5.32
CA ALA A 16 7.14 -5.93 -5.69
C ALA A 16 8.59 -6.16 -5.17
N GLY A 17 9.19 -5.20 -4.48
CA GLY A 17 10.61 -5.24 -4.09
C GLY A 17 10.95 -6.27 -3.01
N LEU A 18 12.15 -6.84 -3.08
CA LEU A 18 12.64 -7.82 -2.10
C LEU A 18 13.10 -7.20 -0.77
N GLY A 19 13.38 -5.89 -0.73
CA GLY A 19 13.73 -5.19 0.52
C GLY A 19 15.07 -5.60 1.14
N THR A 20 16.05 -6.03 0.33
CA THR A 20 17.32 -6.63 0.79
C THR A 20 18.16 -5.77 1.74
N ARG A 21 17.99 -4.44 1.73
CA ARG A 21 18.68 -3.50 2.64
C ARG A 21 18.20 -3.58 4.10
N PHE A 22 17.06 -4.21 4.34
CA PHE A 22 16.44 -4.35 5.66
C PHE A 22 16.42 -5.82 6.10
N LEU A 23 17.32 -6.64 5.57
CA LEU A 23 17.52 -7.99 6.09
C LEU A 23 18.10 -7.91 7.52
N PRO A 24 17.69 -8.81 8.43
CA PRO A 24 16.82 -9.96 8.20
C PRO A 24 15.31 -9.65 8.26
N ALA A 25 14.90 -8.45 8.68
CA ALA A 25 13.49 -8.11 8.91
C ALA A 25 12.61 -8.31 7.67
N THR A 26 13.13 -8.05 6.48
CA THR A 26 12.40 -8.19 5.20
C THR A 26 12.39 -9.60 4.62
N LYS A 27 13.00 -10.58 5.30
CA LYS A 27 13.02 -11.98 4.86
C LYS A 27 11.64 -12.63 5.01
N ALA A 28 10.92 -12.31 6.08
CA ALA A 28 9.60 -12.88 6.39
C ALA A 28 8.44 -11.94 6.03
N SER A 29 8.65 -10.62 6.14
CA SER A 29 7.63 -9.61 5.89
C SER A 29 8.06 -8.63 4.81
N PRO A 30 7.17 -8.16 3.92
CA PRO A 30 7.50 -7.11 2.98
C PRO A 30 7.97 -5.82 3.68
N LYS A 31 8.90 -5.08 3.08
CA LYS A 31 9.36 -3.81 3.66
C LYS A 31 8.22 -2.80 3.81
N GLU A 32 7.25 -2.85 2.90
CA GLU A 32 6.07 -1.98 2.86
C GLU A 32 5.09 -2.26 4.01
N MET A 33 5.23 -3.44 4.64
CA MET A 33 4.47 -3.86 5.81
C MET A 33 5.22 -3.62 7.12
N LEU A 34 6.41 -3.02 7.08
CA LEU A 34 7.09 -2.61 8.31
C LEU A 34 6.32 -1.46 8.95
N ASN A 35 6.05 -1.59 10.25
CA ASN A 35 5.28 -0.59 10.98
C ASN A 35 6.17 0.60 11.35
N VAL A 36 5.63 1.79 11.14
CA VAL A 36 6.11 3.01 11.78
C VAL A 36 5.12 3.29 12.91
N VAL A 37 5.57 3.06 14.14
CA VAL A 37 4.73 3.10 15.34
C VAL A 37 3.61 2.05 15.29
N ASP A 38 2.44 2.39 14.76
CA ASP A 38 1.20 1.63 14.82
C ASP A 38 0.68 1.15 13.46
N LYS A 39 1.10 1.79 12.36
CA LYS A 39 0.62 1.46 11.00
C LYS A 39 1.75 1.03 10.07
N PRO A 40 1.49 0.12 9.11
CA PRO A 40 2.47 -0.23 8.10
C PRO A 40 2.71 0.94 7.13
N LEU A 41 3.92 1.03 6.57
CA LEU A 41 4.30 2.09 5.62
C LEU A 41 3.31 2.25 4.46
N ILE A 42 2.78 1.14 3.94
CA ILE A 42 1.83 1.15 2.83
C ILE A 42 0.49 1.82 3.19
N GLN A 43 0.08 1.77 4.46
CA GLN A 43 -1.12 2.42 4.96
C GLN A 43 -0.97 3.95 4.88
N TYR A 44 0.17 4.49 5.31
CA TYR A 44 0.43 5.93 5.22
C TYR A 44 0.40 6.41 3.77
N ALA A 45 1.03 5.67 2.85
CA ALA A 45 1.05 6.03 1.43
C ALA A 45 -0.36 6.00 0.79
N ALA A 46 -1.20 5.04 1.20
CA ALA A 46 -2.59 4.96 0.77
C ALA A 46 -3.44 6.12 1.33
N GLU A 47 -3.31 6.42 2.63
CA GLU A 47 -4.01 7.54 3.29
C GLU A 47 -3.63 8.90 2.68
N GLU A 48 -2.35 9.09 2.33
CA GLU A 48 -1.85 10.27 1.63
C GLU A 48 -2.49 10.43 0.24
N ALA A 49 -2.54 9.36 -0.55
CA ALA A 49 -3.17 9.38 -1.86
C ALA A 49 -4.67 9.71 -1.78
N VAL A 50 -5.39 9.10 -0.83
CA VAL A 50 -6.81 9.40 -0.60
C VAL A 50 -6.99 10.87 -0.20
N SER A 51 -6.14 11.38 0.69
CA SER A 51 -6.16 12.79 1.11
C SER A 51 -5.89 13.76 -0.04
N ALA A 52 -5.11 13.34 -1.04
CA ALA A 52 -4.87 14.08 -2.28
C ALA A 52 -6.04 14.00 -3.30
N GLY A 53 -7.12 13.28 -2.98
CA GLY A 53 -8.30 13.13 -3.83
C GLY A 53 -8.19 12.04 -4.89
N ILE A 54 -7.28 11.08 -4.71
CA ILE A 54 -7.18 9.84 -5.49
C ILE A 54 -8.27 8.88 -5.02
N ASP A 55 -9.06 8.34 -5.94
CA ASP A 55 -10.11 7.37 -5.66
C ASP A 55 -9.73 5.93 -6.06
N THR A 56 -8.70 5.78 -6.90
CA THR A 56 -8.24 4.49 -7.40
C THR A 56 -6.79 4.24 -6.97
N LEU A 57 -6.57 3.24 -6.12
CA LEU A 57 -5.23 2.80 -5.70
C LEU A 57 -4.86 1.51 -6.44
N ILE A 58 -3.68 1.49 -7.08
CA ILE A 58 -3.20 0.37 -7.89
C ILE A 58 -1.90 -0.14 -7.29
N PHE A 59 -1.89 -1.38 -6.79
CA PHE A 59 -0.70 -1.99 -6.22
C PHE A 59 -0.05 -2.96 -7.22
N VAL A 60 1.21 -2.70 -7.57
CA VAL A 60 2.01 -3.61 -8.40
C VAL A 60 2.83 -4.50 -7.47
N THR A 61 2.35 -5.73 -7.26
CA THR A 61 2.89 -6.68 -6.28
C THR A 61 3.73 -7.78 -6.94
N GLY A 62 4.38 -8.63 -6.14
CA GLY A 62 5.10 -9.82 -6.59
C GLY A 62 4.63 -11.09 -5.87
N ARG A 63 5.08 -12.28 -6.31
CA ARG A 63 4.60 -13.60 -5.81
C ARG A 63 4.61 -13.76 -4.29
N ASN A 64 5.55 -13.13 -3.58
CA ASN A 64 5.73 -13.31 -2.13
C ASN A 64 5.12 -12.15 -1.30
N LYS A 65 4.19 -11.38 -1.86
CA LYS A 65 3.65 -10.15 -1.24
C LYS A 65 2.16 -10.24 -0.90
N VAL A 66 1.67 -11.43 -0.56
CA VAL A 66 0.26 -11.70 -0.24
C VAL A 66 -0.24 -10.90 0.97
N SER A 67 0.63 -10.53 1.90
CA SER A 67 0.26 -9.72 3.07
C SER A 67 -0.20 -8.30 2.72
N ILE A 68 0.23 -7.74 1.58
CA ILE A 68 -0.15 -6.38 1.16
C ILE A 68 -1.63 -6.32 0.77
N PRO A 69 -2.13 -7.12 -0.21
CA PRO A 69 -3.56 -7.10 -0.53
C PRO A 69 -4.42 -7.52 0.67
N ASN A 70 -3.98 -8.49 1.47
CA ASN A 70 -4.72 -8.92 2.66
C ASN A 70 -4.91 -7.80 3.69
N HIS A 71 -3.93 -6.88 3.83
CA HIS A 71 -4.05 -5.72 4.73
C HIS A 71 -5.15 -4.75 4.32
N PHE A 72 -5.39 -4.61 3.01
CA PHE A 72 -6.43 -3.74 2.46
C PHE A 72 -7.73 -4.48 2.17
N ASP A 73 -7.76 -5.81 2.33
CA ASP A 73 -8.97 -6.58 2.18
C ASP A 73 -9.89 -6.34 3.39
N ARG A 74 -11.20 -6.47 3.18
CA ARG A 74 -12.13 -6.35 4.29
C ARG A 74 -11.91 -7.54 5.22
N ALA A 75 -11.53 -7.28 6.46
CA ALA A 75 -11.53 -8.30 7.51
C ALA A 75 -12.98 -8.74 7.78
N TYR A 76 -13.46 -9.74 7.06
CA TYR A 76 -14.79 -10.32 7.26
C TYR A 76 -14.94 -10.98 8.65
N GLU A 77 -13.83 -11.23 9.36
CA GLU A 77 -13.82 -11.90 10.67
C GLU A 77 -14.03 -10.96 11.87
N VAL A 78 -13.97 -9.63 11.70
CA VAL A 78 -14.23 -8.67 12.80
C VAL A 78 -15.63 -8.09 12.65
N ARG A 79 -16.63 -8.94 12.93
CA ARG A 79 -18.00 -8.53 13.23
C ARG A 79 -18.44 -9.29 14.49
N GLU A 80 -18.14 -8.71 15.65
CA GLU A 80 -18.93 -8.89 16.87
C GLU A 80 -19.60 -7.56 17.22
#